data_AF-A0AAV9PIZ0-F1
#
_entry.id   AF-A0AAV9PIZ0-F1
#
_cell.length_a   1.000
_cell.length_b   1.000
_cell.length_c   1.000
_cell.angle_alpha   90.00
_cell.angle_beta   90.00
_cell.angle_gamma   90.00
#
_symmetry.space_group_name_H-M   'P 1'
#
loop_
_entity.id
_entity.type
_entity.pdbx_description
1 polymer ?
#
loop_
_entity_poly.entity_id
_entity_poly.type
_entity_poly.pdbx_seq_one_letter_code
_entity_poly.pdbx_strand_id
1 'polypeptide(L)'
;MLEQFRGSSLFLTLQHALQVVLAGYALRHSYVAITKLRKYEATTKKAAKWSDEAQQQLNKTRTTQGAGAITAVVSLLASLTLIALPNFFSGRTRSFVSPTLLVLVIGARRYIKSFWAPGDADSKGKDKGTVVPLPKMEEYNEAVQKTEDLLKCLEYLEYSWVITSVFGLMKA
;
A
#
# COMPACT_ATOMS: atom_id res chain seq x y z
N MET A 1 7.85 0.25 37.54
CA MET A 1 8.60 0.97 36.49
C MET A 1 9.21 0.02 35.45
N LEU A 2 9.90 -1.07 35.84
CA LEU A 2 10.49 -2.06 34.91
C LEU A 2 9.44 -2.86 34.10
N GLU A 3 8.33 -3.29 34.72
CA GLU A 3 7.21 -3.97 34.06
C GLU A 3 6.58 -3.11 32.93
N GLN A 4 6.41 -1.81 33.18
CA GLN A 4 5.84 -0.86 32.22
C GLN A 4 6.76 -0.61 31.02
N PHE A 5 8.08 -0.65 31.23
CA PHE A 5 9.08 -0.57 30.16
C PHE A 5 9.10 -1.83 29.29
N ARG A 6 9.03 -3.01 29.92
CA ARG A 6 8.98 -4.31 29.23
C ARG A 6 7.70 -4.50 28.41
N GLY A 7 6.55 -4.09 28.96
CA GLY A 7 5.27 -4.14 28.23
C GLY A 7 5.25 -3.22 27.01
N SER A 8 5.84 -2.04 27.13
CA SER A 8 5.91 -1.05 26.04
C SER A 8 6.78 -1.53 24.87
N SER A 9 7.92 -2.16 25.14
CA SER A 9 8.81 -2.68 24.09
C SER A 9 8.20 -3.89 23.39
N LEU A 10 7.57 -4.81 24.13
CA LEU A 10 6.88 -5.96 23.55
C LEU A 10 5.73 -5.52 22.64
N PHE A 11 4.92 -4.55 23.07
CA PHE A 11 3.82 -4.01 22.27
C PHE A 11 4.32 -3.43 20.93
N LEU A 12 5.36 -2.61 20.94
CA LEU A 12 5.93 -2.04 19.71
C LEU A 12 6.51 -3.11 18.79
N THR A 13 7.18 -4.13 19.35
CA THR A 13 7.69 -5.26 18.57
C THR A 13 6.57 -6.05 17.89
N LEU A 14 5.49 -6.36 18.62
CA LEU A 14 4.32 -7.04 18.06
C LEU A 14 3.65 -6.20 16.97
N GLN A 15 3.56 -4.89 17.18
CA GLN A 15 2.98 -3.97 16.20
C GLN A 15 3.84 -3.89 14.93
N HIS A 16 5.16 -3.83 15.04
CA HIS A 16 6.05 -3.89 13.87
C HIS A 16 6.00 -5.26 13.19
N ALA A 17 5.83 -6.36 13.93
CA ALA A 17 5.66 -7.69 13.35
C ALA A 17 4.36 -7.77 12.52
N LEU A 18 3.26 -7.18 13.00
CA LEU A 18 2.03 -7.04 12.23
C LEU A 18 2.26 -6.22 10.95
N GLN A 19 3.03 -5.14 11.03
CA GLN A 19 3.37 -4.33 9.85
C GLN A 19 4.19 -5.10 8.82
N VAL A 20 5.12 -5.95 9.26
CA VAL A 20 5.87 -6.87 8.39
C VAL A 20 4.92 -7.81 7.65
N VAL A 21 3.95 -8.41 8.37
CA VAL A 21 2.96 -9.31 7.76
C VAL A 21 2.10 -8.56 6.74
N LEU A 22 1.54 -7.41 7.11
CA LEU A 22 0.70 -6.60 6.22
C LEU A 22 1.46 -6.14 4.97
N ALA A 23 2.70 -5.69 5.12
CA ALA A 23 3.55 -5.29 4.00
C ALA A 23 3.92 -6.49 3.10
N GLY A 24 4.19 -7.66 3.68
CA GLY A 24 4.41 -8.90 2.93
C GLY A 24 3.18 -9.30 2.11
N TYR A 25 1.98 -9.21 2.68
CA TYR A 25 0.73 -9.45 1.95
C TYR A 25 0.55 -8.42 0.82
N ALA A 26 0.75 -7.13 1.08
CA ALA A 26 0.68 -6.09 0.06
C ALA A 26 1.63 -6.35 -1.12
N LEU A 27 2.86 -6.79 -0.84
CA LEU A 27 3.84 -7.16 -1.87
C LEU A 27 3.42 -8.39 -2.66
N ARG A 28 2.84 -9.40 -2.00
CA ARG A 28 2.28 -10.57 -2.69
C ARG A 28 1.18 -10.17 -3.67
N HIS A 29 0.24 -9.32 -3.24
CA HIS A 29 -0.82 -8.82 -4.13
C HIS A 29 -0.25 -7.99 -5.29
N SER A 30 0.71 -7.11 -5.01
CA SER A 30 1.42 -6.33 -6.04
C SER A 30 2.14 -7.24 -7.04
N TYR A 31 2.80 -8.29 -6.57
CA TYR A 31 3.49 -9.26 -7.43
C TYR A 31 2.52 -10.01 -8.36
N VAL A 32 1.40 -10.50 -7.83
CA VAL A 32 0.36 -11.16 -8.64
C VAL A 32 -0.23 -10.18 -9.66
N ALA A 33 -0.54 -8.95 -9.23
CA ALA A 33 -1.05 -7.93 -10.13
C ALA A 33 -0.05 -7.63 -11.26
N ILE A 34 1.22 -7.32 -10.93
CA ILE A 34 2.26 -6.99 -11.91
C ILE A 34 2.51 -8.15 -12.89
N THR A 35 2.56 -9.40 -12.40
CA THR A 35 2.78 -10.58 -13.25
C THR A 35 1.63 -10.80 -14.22
N LYS A 36 0.38 -10.65 -13.78
CA LYS A 36 -0.80 -10.74 -14.66
C LYS A 36 -0.85 -9.58 -15.64
N LEU A 37 -0.64 -8.37 -15.17
CA LEU A 37 -0.61 -7.17 -16.01
C LEU A 37 0.44 -7.25 -17.11
N ARG A 38 1.63 -7.78 -16.83
CA ARG A 38 2.67 -8.02 -17.84
C ARG A 38 2.22 -8.97 -18.96
N LYS A 39 1.38 -9.97 -18.66
CA LYS A 39 0.82 -10.85 -19.69
C LYS A 39 -0.17 -10.11 -20.59
N TYR A 40 -1.05 -9.29 -20.00
CA TYR A 40 -2.02 -8.49 -20.76
C TYR A 40 -1.40 -7.34 -21.52
N GLU A 41 -0.25 -6.86 -21.06
CA GLU A 41 0.43 -5.72 -21.63
C GLU A 41 0.70 -5.88 -23.13
N ALA A 42 0.99 -7.08 -23.61
CA ALA A 42 1.18 -7.34 -25.04
C ALA A 42 -0.11 -7.08 -25.85
N THR A 43 -1.26 -7.50 -25.32
CA THR A 43 -2.58 -7.31 -25.94
C THR A 43 -3.07 -5.87 -25.78
N THR A 44 -2.98 -5.32 -24.58
CA THR A 44 -3.37 -3.95 -24.27
C THR A 44 -2.49 -2.94 -25.00
N LYS A 45 -1.19 -3.23 -25.22
CA LYS A 45 -0.31 -2.37 -26.03
C LYS A 45 -0.69 -2.37 -27.51
N LYS A 46 -1.25 -3.46 -28.04
CA LYS A 46 -1.83 -3.46 -29.40
C LYS A 46 -3.09 -2.61 -29.44
N ALA A 47 -3.98 -2.75 -28.46
CA ALA A 47 -5.18 -1.92 -28.35
C ALA A 47 -4.85 -0.43 -28.14
N ALA A 48 -3.82 -0.12 -27.36
CA ALA A 48 -3.32 1.22 -27.08
C ALA A 48 -2.79 1.94 -28.33
N LYS A 49 -2.38 1.22 -29.38
CA LYS A 49 -2.01 1.85 -30.67
C LYS A 49 -3.20 2.47 -31.40
N TRP A 50 -4.40 2.01 -31.08
CA TRP A 50 -5.64 2.38 -31.77
C TRP A 50 -6.64 3.08 -30.84
N SER A 51 -6.32 3.24 -29.56
CA SER A 51 -7.21 3.83 -28.55
C SER A 51 -6.39 4.51 -27.45
N ASP A 52 -6.57 5.82 -27.34
CA ASP A 52 -5.95 6.65 -26.30
C ASP A 52 -6.38 6.22 -24.89
N GLU A 53 -7.63 5.74 -24.74
CA GLU A 53 -8.15 5.23 -23.48
C GLU A 53 -7.39 3.98 -23.03
N ALA A 54 -7.15 3.02 -23.93
CA ALA A 54 -6.37 1.83 -23.61
C ALA A 54 -4.92 2.17 -23.22
N GLN A 55 -4.33 3.18 -23.85
CA GLN A 55 -3.00 3.67 -23.48
C GLN A 55 -3.00 4.33 -22.10
N GLN A 56 -4.03 5.13 -21.79
CA GLN A 56 -4.18 5.78 -20.50
C GLN A 56 -4.35 4.77 -19.37
N GLN A 57 -5.17 3.74 -19.56
CA GLN A 57 -5.38 2.66 -18.59
C GLN A 57 -4.10 1.85 -18.32
N LEU A 58 -3.32 1.56 -19.36
CA LEU A 58 -2.04 0.85 -19.23
C LEU A 58 -1.02 1.65 -18.41
N ASN A 59 -0.91 2.96 -18.67
CA ASN A 59 -0.03 3.83 -17.92
C ASN A 59 -0.47 3.99 -16.47
N LYS A 60 -1.77 4.25 -16.22
CA LYS A 60 -2.34 4.34 -14.88
C LYS A 60 -2.00 3.09 -14.06
N THR A 61 -2.27 1.92 -14.63
CA THR A 61 -2.05 0.64 -13.96
C THR A 61 -0.59 0.38 -13.58
N ARG A 62 0.37 0.70 -14.46
CA ARG A 62 1.80 0.60 -14.13
C ARG A 62 2.19 1.51 -12.98
N THR A 63 1.75 2.77 -13.04
CA THR A 63 2.11 3.78 -12.04
C THR A 63 1.50 3.49 -10.67
N THR A 64 0.25 3.03 -10.61
CA THR A 64 -0.43 2.70 -9.35
C THR A 64 0.15 1.46 -8.68
N GLN A 65 0.38 0.38 -9.44
CA GLN A 65 1.01 -0.83 -8.93
C GLN A 65 2.45 -0.58 -8.47
N GLY A 66 3.21 0.22 -9.22
CA GLY A 66 4.56 0.62 -8.83
C GLY A 66 4.57 1.40 -7.52
N ALA A 67 3.71 2.42 -7.38
CA ALA A 67 3.63 3.23 -6.17
C ALA A 67 3.24 2.38 -4.94
N GLY A 68 2.25 1.50 -5.09
CA GLY A 68 1.82 0.60 -4.01
C GLY A 68 2.90 -0.41 -3.61
N ALA A 69 3.57 -1.02 -4.60
CA ALA A 69 4.67 -1.96 -4.36
C ALA A 69 5.85 -1.30 -3.64
N ILE A 70 6.31 -0.13 -4.12
CA ILE A 70 7.42 0.61 -3.51
C ILE A 70 7.10 0.95 -2.06
N THR A 71 5.89 1.45 -1.80
CA THR A 71 5.45 1.82 -0.45
C THR A 71 5.39 0.61 0.49
N ALA A 72 4.96 -0.54 -0.01
CA ALA A 72 4.97 -1.79 0.75
C ALA A 72 6.40 -2.27 1.05
N VAL A 73 7.34 -2.18 0.09
CA VAL A 73 8.76 -2.51 0.33
C VAL A 73 9.36 -1.60 1.41
N VAL A 74 9.15 -0.29 1.31
CA VAL A 74 9.66 0.68 2.28
C VAL A 74 9.09 0.41 3.68
N SER A 75 7.79 0.14 3.77
CA SER A 75 7.13 -0.22 5.04
C SER A 75 7.70 -1.52 5.63
N LEU A 76 7.97 -2.53 4.80
CA LEU A 76 8.57 -3.80 5.22
C LEU A 76 9.98 -3.60 5.78
N LEU A 77 10.85 -2.91 5.03
CA LEU A 77 12.23 -2.66 5.42
C LEU A 77 12.32 -1.86 6.72
N ALA A 78 11.49 -0.84 6.86
CA ALA A 78 11.48 -0.04 8.07
C ALA A 78 10.96 -0.83 9.28
N SER A 79 9.90 -1.63 9.12
CA SER A 79 9.37 -2.48 10.20
C SER A 79 10.40 -3.52 10.65
N LEU A 80 11.09 -4.16 9.70
CA LEU A 80 12.19 -5.10 10.00
C LEU A 80 13.35 -4.41 10.73
N THR A 81 13.72 -3.21 10.29
CA THR A 81 14.80 -2.43 10.91
C THR A 81 14.44 -2.07 12.35
N LEU A 82 13.19 -1.64 12.61
CA LEU A 82 12.72 -1.27 13.95
C LEU A 82 12.63 -2.47 14.92
N ILE A 83 12.47 -3.69 14.41
CA ILE A 83 12.53 -4.94 15.18
C ILE A 83 13.97 -5.39 15.41
N ALA A 84 14.74 -5.54 14.33
CA ALA A 84 16.04 -6.21 14.34
C ALA A 84 17.16 -5.30 14.86
N LEU A 85 17.03 -3.99 14.66
CA LEU A 85 18.08 -3.02 14.96
C LEU A 85 17.53 -1.87 15.82
N PRO A 86 17.17 -2.12 17.10
CA PRO A 86 16.51 -1.13 17.96
C PRO A 86 17.35 0.13 18.22
N ASN A 87 18.67 0.07 18.01
CA ASN A 87 19.61 1.18 18.21
C ASN A 87 20.09 1.81 16.88
N PHE A 88 19.55 1.39 15.73
CA PHE A 88 19.96 1.92 14.42
C PHE A 88 19.63 3.40 14.27
N PHE A 89 18.48 3.82 14.81
CA PHE A 89 18.07 5.22 14.84
C PHE A 89 18.31 5.80 16.23
N SER A 90 18.82 7.03 16.29
CA SER A 90 18.82 7.81 17.54
C SER A 90 17.38 8.04 18.02
N GLY A 91 17.18 8.21 19.33
CA GLY A 91 15.83 8.25 19.93
C GLY A 91 14.87 9.24 19.25
N ARG A 92 15.35 10.44 18.91
CA ARG A 92 14.56 11.45 18.20
C ARG A 92 14.19 11.00 16.79
N THR A 93 15.14 10.47 16.02
CA THR A 93 14.91 10.00 14.65
C THR A 93 13.92 8.83 14.63
N ARG A 94 14.04 7.91 15.61
CA ARG A 94 13.13 6.76 15.76
C ARG A 94 11.67 7.20 15.92
N SER A 95 11.41 8.27 16.68
CA SER A 95 10.05 8.79 16.87
C SER A 95 9.45 9.40 15.60
N PHE A 96 10.28 9.83 14.65
CA PHE A 96 9.83 10.39 13.37
C PHE A 96 9.72 9.36 12.23
N VAL A 97 10.30 8.16 12.36
CA VAL A 97 10.17 7.11 11.33
C VAL A 97 8.70 6.73 11.12
N SER A 98 7.98 6.44 12.19
CA SER A 98 6.56 6.04 12.13
C SER A 98 5.66 7.09 11.44
N PRO A 99 5.67 8.38 11.83
CA PRO A 99 4.82 9.37 11.15
C PRO A 99 5.27 9.64 9.71
N THR A 100 6.57 9.51 9.40
CA THR A 100 7.05 9.61 8.01
C THR A 100 6.47 8.50 7.14
N LEU A 101 6.46 7.26 7.63
CA LEU A 101 5.87 6.13 6.90
C LEU A 101 4.35 6.24 6.80
N LEU A 102 3.69 6.76 7.83
CA LEU A 102 2.26 7.07 7.76
C LEU A 102 1.95 8.01 6.58
N VAL A 103 2.70 9.12 6.46
CA VAL A 103 2.53 10.07 5.36
C VAL A 103 2.77 9.41 4.00
N LEU A 104 3.80 8.57 3.89
CA LEU A 104 4.07 7.82 2.65
C LEU A 104 2.92 6.87 2.29
N VAL A 105 2.41 6.10 3.25
CA VAL A 105 1.29 5.17 3.03
C VAL A 105 0.01 5.91 2.64
N ILE A 106 -0.33 7.01 3.33
CA ILE A 106 -1.46 7.87 2.96
C ILE A 106 -1.28 8.43 1.55
N GLY A 107 -0.09 8.94 1.24
CA GLY A 107 0.25 9.49 -0.07
C GLY A 107 0.06 8.46 -1.18
N ALA A 108 0.61 7.25 -1.00
CA ALA A 108 0.47 6.16 -1.95
C ALA A 108 -1.00 5.73 -2.12
N ARG A 109 -1.74 5.59 -1.02
CA ARG A 109 -3.16 5.20 -1.06
C ARG A 109 -4.00 6.25 -1.79
N ARG A 110 -3.78 7.54 -1.51
CA ARG A 110 -4.44 8.65 -2.20
C ARG A 110 -4.06 8.72 -3.67
N TYR A 111 -2.78 8.56 -4.00
CA TYR A 111 -2.29 8.51 -5.37
C TYR A 111 -3.01 7.41 -6.15
N ILE A 112 -3.01 6.17 -5.63
CA ILE A 112 -3.68 5.04 -6.27
C ILE A 112 -5.19 5.30 -6.42
N LYS A 113 -5.88 5.73 -5.35
CA LYS A 113 -7.32 6.03 -5.40
C LYS A 113 -7.67 7.12 -6.42
N SER A 114 -6.84 8.16 -6.56
CA SER A 114 -7.08 9.25 -7.50
C SER A 114 -7.12 8.80 -8.96
N PHE A 115 -6.37 7.73 -9.30
CA PHE A 115 -6.36 7.14 -10.64
C PHE A 115 -7.37 5.99 -10.81
N TRP A 116 -7.69 5.29 -9.72
CA TRP A 116 -8.55 4.10 -9.75
C TRP A 116 -10.05 4.43 -9.78
N ALA A 117 -10.44 5.64 -9.34
CA ALA A 117 -11.80 6.15 -9.46
C ALA A 117 -11.77 7.69 -9.61
N PRO A 118 -11.56 8.24 -10.83
CA PRO A 118 -11.88 9.63 -11.08
C PRO A 118 -13.39 9.75 -10.89
N GLY A 119 -13.81 10.35 -9.77
CA GLY A 119 -15.23 10.55 -9.53
C GLY A 119 -15.78 11.44 -10.62
N ASP A 120 -16.62 10.87 -11.50
CA ASP A 120 -17.57 11.68 -12.24
C ASP A 120 -18.37 12.47 -11.21
N ALA A 121 -18.42 13.78 -11.39
CA ALA A 121 -19.04 14.75 -10.47
C ALA A 121 -20.53 14.47 -10.17
N ASP A 122 -21.14 13.51 -10.86
CA ASP A 122 -22.52 13.06 -10.71
C ASP A 122 -22.68 11.85 -9.77
N SER A 123 -21.60 11.14 -9.42
CA SER A 123 -21.64 9.97 -8.52
C SER A 123 -21.51 10.37 -7.05
N LYS A 124 -22.44 11.21 -6.55
CA LYS A 124 -22.62 11.44 -5.12
C LYS A 124 -23.34 10.23 -4.48
N GLY A 125 -22.58 9.21 -4.07
CA GLY A 125 -23.07 8.26 -3.07
C GLY A 125 -22.97 6.77 -3.37
N LYS A 126 -22.35 6.33 -4.47
CA LYS A 126 -21.95 4.92 -4.61
C LYS A 126 -20.49 4.76 -4.22
N ASP A 127 -20.21 3.75 -3.41
CA ASP A 127 -18.89 3.44 -2.87
C ASP A 127 -17.79 3.58 -3.92
N LYS A 128 -16.97 4.61 -3.73
CA LYS A 128 -15.86 4.99 -4.60
C LYS A 128 -14.78 3.91 -4.53
N GLY A 129 -14.81 2.93 -5.43
CA GLY A 129 -13.69 1.98 -5.53
C GLY A 129 -13.85 0.77 -6.44
N THR A 130 -15.07 0.34 -6.77
CA THR A 130 -15.24 -0.94 -7.47
C THR A 130 -15.18 -0.74 -8.98
N VAL A 131 -14.03 -1.04 -9.58
CA VAL A 131 -13.90 -1.11 -11.05
C VAL A 131 -14.77 -2.27 -11.53
N VAL A 132 -15.72 -1.99 -12.43
CA VAL A 132 -16.66 -3.00 -12.92
C VAL A 132 -15.88 -4.09 -13.68
N PRO A 133 -16.02 -5.38 -13.32
CA PRO A 133 -15.35 -6.47 -14.02
C PRO A 133 -15.84 -6.56 -15.47
N LEU A 134 -14.90 -6.74 -16.39
CA LEU A 134 -15.19 -6.87 -17.82
C LEU A 134 -15.55 -8.32 -18.17
N PRO A 135 -16.62 -8.58 -18.93
CA PRO A 135 -16.97 -9.92 -19.36
C PRO A 135 -15.86 -10.50 -20.25
N LYS A 136 -15.52 -11.79 -20.05
CA LYS A 136 -14.46 -12.54 -20.76
C LYS A 136 -13.01 -12.04 -20.56
N MET A 137 -12.77 -11.21 -19.55
CA MET A 137 -11.45 -10.67 -19.23
C MET A 137 -11.01 -11.10 -17.82
N GLU A 138 -11.01 -12.41 -17.57
CA GLU A 138 -10.86 -13.00 -16.23
C GLU A 138 -9.57 -12.57 -15.51
N GLU A 139 -8.40 -12.70 -16.13
CA GLU A 139 -7.15 -12.31 -15.45
C GLU A 139 -7.00 -10.77 -15.32
N TYR A 140 -7.68 -9.96 -16.15
CA TYR A 140 -7.76 -8.49 -15.95
C TYR A 140 -8.59 -8.18 -14.72
N ASN A 141 -9.76 -8.82 -14.59
CA ASN A 141 -10.61 -8.68 -13.40
C ASN A 141 -9.86 -9.14 -12.16
N GLU A 142 -9.01 -10.16 -12.27
CA GLU A 142 -8.17 -10.58 -11.16
C GLU A 142 -7.08 -9.56 -10.84
N ALA A 143 -6.41 -8.97 -11.84
CA ALA A 143 -5.46 -7.88 -11.60
C ALA A 143 -6.13 -6.67 -10.92
N VAL A 144 -7.36 -6.35 -11.31
CA VAL A 144 -8.19 -5.33 -10.67
C VAL A 144 -8.46 -5.70 -9.22
N GLN A 145 -8.93 -6.92 -8.95
CA GLN A 145 -9.18 -7.41 -7.60
C GLN A 145 -7.92 -7.36 -6.72
N LYS A 146 -6.76 -7.73 -7.27
CA LYS A 146 -5.49 -7.64 -6.54
C LYS A 146 -5.07 -6.20 -6.24
N THR A 147 -5.47 -5.25 -7.07
CA THR A 147 -5.29 -3.81 -6.80
C THR A 147 -6.14 -3.35 -5.63
N GLU A 148 -7.39 -3.81 -5.55
CA GLU A 148 -8.27 -3.52 -4.42
C GLU A 148 -7.77 -4.16 -3.12
N ASP A 149 -7.32 -5.42 -3.19
CA ASP A 149 -6.69 -6.10 -2.05
C ASP A 149 -5.44 -5.33 -1.57
N LEU A 150 -4.61 -4.84 -2.49
CA LEU A 150 -3.46 -3.98 -2.18
C LEU A 150 -3.89 -2.69 -1.46
N LEU A 151 -4.95 -2.01 -1.94
CA LEU A 151 -5.49 -0.82 -1.28
C LEU A 151 -5.98 -1.09 0.14
N LYS A 152 -6.61 -2.24 0.38
CA LYS A 152 -7.01 -2.69 1.73
C LYS A 152 -5.80 -2.96 2.61
N CYS A 153 -4.75 -3.61 2.09
CA CYS A 153 -3.52 -3.81 2.85
C CYS A 153 -2.84 -2.48 3.21
N LEU A 154 -2.80 -1.50 2.28
CA LEU A 154 -2.28 -0.17 2.54
C LEU A 154 -3.11 0.59 3.58
N GLU A 155 -4.42 0.40 3.60
CA GLU A 155 -5.31 0.96 4.64
C GLU A 155 -5.03 0.35 6.03
N TYR A 156 -4.84 -0.95 6.13
CA TYR A 156 -4.45 -1.56 7.40
C TYR A 156 -3.04 -1.12 7.83
N LEU A 157 -2.11 -0.95 6.88
CA LEU A 157 -0.81 -0.35 7.16
C LEU A 157 -0.95 1.09 7.68
N GLU A 158 -1.82 1.91 7.07
CA GLU A 158 -2.13 3.26 7.52
C GLU A 158 -2.56 3.26 9.00
N TYR A 159 -3.57 2.47 9.36
CA TYR A 159 -4.02 2.34 10.76
C TYR A 159 -2.91 1.86 11.69
N SER A 160 -2.10 0.89 11.25
CA SER A 160 -1.00 0.38 12.05
C SER A 160 0.07 1.46 12.34
N TRP A 161 0.37 2.32 11.36
CA TRP A 161 1.32 3.42 11.47
C TRP A 161 0.78 4.58 12.31
N VAL A 162 -0.53 4.82 12.31
CA VAL A 162 -1.17 5.76 13.25
C VAL A 162 -0.91 5.32 14.69
N ILE A 163 -1.16 4.05 15.00
CA ILE A 163 -0.97 3.50 16.35
C ILE A 163 0.49 3.65 16.79
N THR A 164 1.46 3.27 15.96
CA THR A 164 2.89 3.40 16.32
C THR A 164 3.35 4.85 16.40
N SER A 165 2.80 5.76 15.59
CA SER A 165 3.14 7.19 15.63
C SER A 165 2.64 7.83 16.92
N VAL A 166 1.39 7.57 17.31
CA VAL A 166 0.84 8.06 18.58
C VAL A 166 1.67 7.53 19.76
N PHE A 167 1.96 6.22 19.78
CA PHE A 167 2.78 5.63 20.85
C PHE A 167 4.23 6.11 20.89
N GLY A 168 4.85 6.31 19.72
CA GLY A 168 6.22 6.78 19.59
C GLY A 168 6.37 8.24 20.03
N LEU A 169 5.43 9.11 19.64
CA LEU A 169 5.44 10.52 20.00
C LEU A 169 5.14 10.75 21.48
N MET A 170 4.26 9.95 22.10
CA MET A 170 4.01 10.03 23.56
C MET A 170 5.23 9.64 24.41
N LYS A 171 6.21 8.94 23.83
CA LYS A 171 7.44 8.49 24.51
C LYS A 171 8.69 9.29 24.14
N ALA A 172 8.59 10.20 23.16
CA ALA A 172 9.70 11.01 22.66
C ALA A 172 9.97 12.21 23.57
#